data_AF-A0A973Z1Q2-F1
#
_entry.id   AF-A0A973Z1Q2-F1
#
_cell.length_a   1.000
_cell.length_b   1.000
_cell.length_c   1.000
_cell.angle_alpha   90.00
_cell.angle_beta   90.00
_cell.angle_gamma   90.00
#
_symmetry.space_group_name_H-M   'P 1'
#
loop_
_entity.id
_entity.type
_entity.pdbx_description
1 polymer ?
#
loop_
_entity_poly.entity_id
_entity_poly.type
_entity_poly.pdbx_seq_one_letter_code
_entity_poly.pdbx_strand_id
1 'polypeptide(L)'
;MATLKDVAALAGVSVKTVSNVVNGYAFVKPENRRRVEEALTATGYRPNLGARNLRRGRTGFVALVLPELVVPYFAELAGLVLGAAQEHEWNVLIEQTLGTREGERDTLASLGPHMIDGAIV
;
A
#
# COMPACT_ATOMS: atom_id res chain seq x y z
N MET A 1 15.42 -9.58 -7.28
CA MET A 1 14.80 -8.74 -6.23
C MET A 1 15.07 -9.44 -4.91
N ALA A 2 15.66 -8.76 -3.92
CA ALA A 2 15.93 -9.38 -2.62
C ALA A 2 14.62 -9.77 -1.91
N THR A 3 14.65 -10.87 -1.17
CA THR A 3 13.52 -11.38 -0.38
C THR A 3 13.79 -11.24 1.12
N LEU A 4 12.76 -11.40 1.97
CA LEU A 4 12.94 -11.45 3.42
C LEU A 4 13.90 -12.58 3.87
N LYS A 5 14.01 -13.65 3.09
CA LYS A 5 14.95 -14.76 3.37
C LYS A 5 16.39 -14.31 3.16
N ASP A 6 16.66 -13.53 2.11
CA ASP A 6 18.00 -13.01 1.82
C ASP A 6 18.44 -12.01 2.88
N VAL A 7 17.53 -11.13 3.31
CA VAL A 7 17.78 -10.19 4.43
C VAL A 7 18.04 -10.95 5.73
N ALA A 8 17.27 -12.00 6.01
CA ALA A 8 17.43 -12.81 7.22
C ALA A 8 18.77 -13.55 7.25
N ALA A 9 19.19 -14.09 6.11
CA ALA A 9 20.47 -14.76 5.96
C ALA A 9 21.64 -13.77 6.18
N LEU A 10 21.57 -12.59 5.56
CA LEU A 10 22.60 -11.56 5.72
C LEU A 10 22.67 -11.00 7.14
N ALA A 11 21.51 -10.73 7.76
CA ALA A 11 21.43 -10.24 9.13
C ALA A 11 21.76 -11.31 10.17
N GLY A 12 21.75 -12.60 9.80
CA GLY A 12 21.96 -13.74 10.70
C GLY A 12 20.86 -13.89 11.76
N VAL A 13 19.61 -13.63 11.40
CA VAL A 13 18.43 -13.76 12.27
C VAL A 13 17.32 -14.54 11.55
N SER A 14 16.24 -14.89 12.27
CA SER A 14 15.10 -15.55 11.64
C SER A 14 14.32 -14.60 10.71
N VAL A 15 13.64 -15.15 9.70
CA VAL A 15 12.71 -14.40 8.83
C VAL A 15 11.62 -13.68 9.66
N LYS A 16 11.17 -14.29 10.76
CA LYS A 16 10.21 -13.67 11.70
C LYS A 16 10.80 -12.43 12.38
N THR A 17 12.08 -12.46 12.75
CA THR A 17 12.78 -11.30 13.33
C THR A 17 12.87 -10.16 12.32
N VAL A 18 13.25 -10.45 11.07
CA VAL A 18 13.25 -9.43 9.99
C VAL A 18 11.85 -8.86 9.79
N SER A 19 10.83 -9.71 9.72
CA SER A 19 9.43 -9.29 9.60
C SER A 19 9.00 -8.38 10.75
N ASN A 20 9.38 -8.69 11.98
CA ASN A 20 9.09 -7.86 13.15
C ASN A 20 9.76 -6.49 13.08
N VAL A 21 11.01 -6.40 12.60
CA VAL A 21 11.71 -5.12 12.42
C VAL A 21 11.04 -4.30 11.33
N VAL A 22 10.78 -4.90 10.16
CA VAL A 22 10.11 -4.24 9.02
C VAL A 22 8.71 -3.73 9.39
N ASN A 23 7.99 -4.46 10.26
CA ASN A 23 6.65 -4.07 10.73
C ASN A 23 6.66 -3.22 12.02
N GLY A 24 7.83 -2.74 12.48
CA GLY A 24 7.90 -1.83 13.63
C GLY A 24 7.57 -2.45 15.00
N TYR A 25 7.65 -3.78 15.14
CA TYR A 25 7.34 -4.45 16.41
C TYR A 25 8.33 -4.03 17.51
N ALA A 26 7.82 -3.60 18.67
CA ALA A 26 8.62 -2.97 19.72
C ALA A 26 9.62 -3.92 20.41
N PHE A 27 9.28 -5.21 20.56
CA PHE A 27 10.06 -6.16 21.38
C PHE A 27 11.21 -6.86 20.63
N VAL A 28 11.84 -6.19 19.66
CA VAL A 28 13.05 -6.70 19.01
C VAL A 28 14.27 -6.14 19.73
N LYS A 29 15.20 -7.02 20.14
CA LYS A 29 16.47 -6.61 20.76
C LYS A 29 17.17 -5.56 19.88
N PRO A 30 17.71 -4.46 20.47
CA PRO A 30 18.34 -3.38 19.71
C PRO A 30 19.44 -3.87 18.74
N GLU A 31 20.25 -4.83 19.18
CA GLU A 31 21.30 -5.44 18.36
C GLU A 31 20.74 -6.11 17.09
N ASN A 32 19.68 -6.90 17.23
CA ASN A 32 19.03 -7.56 16.10
C ASN A 32 18.37 -6.56 15.16
N ARG A 33 17.78 -5.48 15.72
CA ARG A 33 17.21 -4.39 14.92
C ARG A 33 18.28 -3.75 14.03
N ARG A 34 19.42 -3.37 14.61
CA ARG A 34 20.55 -2.78 13.87
C ARG A 34 21.04 -3.68 12.74
N ARG A 35 21.29 -4.97 13.03
CA ARG A 35 21.74 -5.95 12.02
C ARG A 35 20.75 -6.10 10.87
N VAL A 36 19.46 -6.04 11.15
CA VAL A 36 18.42 -6.11 10.12
C VAL A 36 18.39 -4.82 9.29
N GLU A 37 18.49 -3.64 9.90
CA GLU A 37 18.51 -2.34 9.20
C GLU A 37 19.72 -2.22 8.25
N GLU A 38 20.89 -2.68 8.69
CA GLU A 38 22.10 -2.77 7.86
C GLU A 38 21.88 -3.73 6.68
N ALA A 39 21.31 -4.92 6.92
CA ALA A 39 21.03 -5.89 5.87
C ALA A 39 19.96 -5.41 4.88
N LEU A 40 18.92 -4.71 5.34
CA LEU A 40 17.89 -4.09 4.49
C LEU A 40 18.52 -3.07 3.55
N THR A 41 19.43 -2.24 4.07
CA THR A 41 20.17 -1.24 3.29
C THR A 41 21.08 -1.90 2.25
N ALA A 42 21.85 -2.91 2.65
CA ALA A 42 22.77 -3.61 1.76
C ALA A 42 22.06 -4.40 0.63
N THR A 43 20.90 -4.99 0.93
CA THR A 43 20.14 -5.80 -0.05
C THR A 43 19.23 -4.97 -0.95
N GLY A 44 18.95 -3.71 -0.59
CA GLY A 44 17.95 -2.88 -1.25
C GLY A 44 16.53 -3.45 -1.16
N TYR A 45 16.25 -4.30 -0.16
CA TYR A 45 14.93 -4.90 0.02
C TYR A 45 13.87 -3.82 0.23
N ARG A 46 12.82 -3.86 -0.59
CA ARG A 46 11.62 -3.05 -0.42
C ARG A 46 10.44 -3.95 -0.07
N PRO A 47 9.71 -3.68 1.03
CA PRO A 47 8.52 -4.43 1.39
C PRO A 47 7.53 -4.46 0.23
N ASN A 48 7.10 -5.66 -0.17
CA ASN A 48 6.02 -5.79 -1.15
C ASN A 48 4.70 -5.43 -0.48
N LEU A 49 4.11 -4.30 -0.87
CA LEU A 49 2.82 -3.83 -0.36
C LEU A 49 1.70 -4.86 -0.57
N GLY A 50 1.70 -5.57 -1.70
CA GLY A 50 0.74 -6.65 -1.97
C GLY A 50 0.84 -7.81 -0.97
N ALA A 51 2.06 -8.20 -0.58
CA ALA A 51 2.27 -9.23 0.44
C ALA A 51 1.84 -8.76 1.84
N ARG A 52 2.03 -7.47 2.15
CA ARG A 52 1.57 -6.85 3.40
C ARG A 52 0.05 -6.83 3.48
N ASN A 53 -0.61 -6.48 2.39
CA ASN A 53 -2.06 -6.34 2.29
C ASN A 53 -2.75 -7.71 2.26
N LEU A 54 -2.18 -8.70 1.56
CA LEU A 54 -2.65 -10.09 1.58
C LEU A 54 -2.73 -10.66 3.01
N ARG A 55 -1.74 -10.37 3.86
CA ARG A 55 -1.76 -10.77 5.28
C ARG A 55 -2.88 -10.09 6.07
N ARG A 56 -3.29 -8.88 5.68
CA ARG A 56 -4.43 -8.14 6.26
C ARG A 56 -5.78 -8.57 5.67
N GLY A 57 -5.80 -9.47 4.67
CA GLY A 57 -7.03 -9.95 4.04
C GLY A 57 -7.74 -8.89 3.17
N ARG A 58 -7.01 -7.85 2.76
CA ARG A 58 -7.52 -6.70 2.01
C ARG A 58 -6.50 -6.27 0.95
N THR A 59 -6.90 -5.59 -0.11
CA THR A 59 -6.01 -5.09 -1.17
C THR A 59 -5.21 -3.87 -0.73
N GLY A 60 -5.73 -3.08 0.22
CA GLY A 60 -5.14 -1.83 0.71
C GLY A 60 -5.32 -0.64 -0.23
N PHE A 61 -6.25 -0.75 -1.19
CA PHE A 61 -6.61 0.30 -2.13
C PHE A 61 -8.09 0.66 -1.98
N VAL A 62 -8.39 1.96 -2.05
CA VAL A 62 -9.73 2.50 -2.23
C VAL A 62 -9.75 3.25 -3.57
N ALA A 63 -10.79 3.05 -4.37
CA ALA A 63 -10.97 3.83 -5.59
C ALA A 63 -11.69 5.16 -5.28
N LEU A 64 -11.22 6.23 -5.88
CA LEU A 64 -11.92 7.50 -6.00
C LEU A 64 -12.29 7.70 -7.46
N VAL A 65 -13.57 7.55 -7.76
CA VAL A 65 -14.14 7.65 -9.10
C VAL A 65 -14.74 9.04 -9.26
N LEU A 66 -14.25 9.81 -10.22
CA LEU A 66 -14.63 11.22 -10.40
C LEU A 66 -15.10 11.48 -11.83
N PRO A 67 -15.99 12.46 -12.07
CA PRO A 67 -16.32 12.88 -13.42
C PRO A 67 -15.11 13.41 -14.19
N GLU A 68 -14.33 14.30 -13.57
CA GLU A 68 -13.20 14.97 -14.20
C GLU A 68 -12.23 15.50 -13.15
N LEU A 69 -10.92 15.26 -13.31
CA LEU A 69 -9.90 15.59 -12.29
C LEU A 69 -9.41 17.04 -12.41
N VAL A 70 -9.50 17.62 -13.61
CA VAL A 70 -9.01 18.98 -13.87
C VAL A 70 -9.93 20.07 -13.32
N VAL A 71 -11.17 19.71 -12.98
CA VAL A 71 -12.12 20.64 -12.36
C VAL A 71 -11.66 20.92 -10.92
N PRO A 72 -11.49 22.19 -10.51
CA PRO A 72 -10.92 22.54 -9.21
C PRO A 72 -11.61 21.88 -8.01
N TYR A 73 -12.94 21.75 -8.05
CA TYR A 73 -13.71 21.08 -7.02
C TYR A 73 -13.28 19.61 -6.81
N PHE A 74 -13.12 18.86 -7.91
CA PHE A 74 -12.74 17.44 -7.83
C PHE A 74 -11.25 17.27 -7.51
N ALA A 75 -10.40 18.20 -7.93
CA ALA A 75 -9.00 18.22 -7.51
C ALA A 75 -8.84 18.44 -6.00
N GLU A 76 -9.61 19.38 -5.43
CA GLU A 76 -9.64 19.64 -3.99
C GLU A 76 -10.16 18.42 -3.22
N LEU A 77 -11.28 17.84 -3.68
CA LEU A 77 -11.82 16.60 -3.10
C LEU A 77 -10.81 15.45 -3.14
N ALA A 78 -10.12 15.25 -4.27
CA ALA A 78 -9.07 14.25 -4.39
C ALA A 78 -7.93 14.48 -3.38
N GLY A 79 -7.51 15.74 -3.20
CA GLY A 79 -6.52 16.11 -2.19
C GLY A 79 -6.95 15.74 -0.77
N LEU A 80 -8.21 16.03 -0.40
CA LEU A 80 -8.75 15.68 0.91
C LEU A 80 -8.83 14.16 1.13
N VAL A 81 -9.29 13.42 0.12
CA VAL A 81 -9.37 11.96 0.18
C VAL A 81 -7.97 11.34 0.28
N LEU A 82 -6.99 11.84 -0.47
CA LEU A 82 -5.60 11.40 -0.38
C LEU A 82 -5.02 11.63 1.02
N GLY A 83 -5.28 12.80 1.62
CA GLY A 83 -4.86 13.11 2.99
C GLY A 83 -5.43 12.13 4.00
N ALA A 84 -6.76 11.93 3.98
CA ALA A 84 -7.43 10.99 4.88
C ALA A 84 -6.96 9.54 4.67
N ALA A 85 -6.76 9.11 3.42
CA ALA A 85 -6.26 7.78 3.11
C ALA A 85 -4.86 7.54 3.69
N GLN A 86 -3.97 8.53 3.59
CA GLN A 86 -2.62 8.45 4.13
C GLN A 86 -2.60 8.24 5.65
N GLU A 87 -3.46 8.95 6.39
CA GLU A 87 -3.60 8.80 7.85
C GLU A 87 -4.02 7.38 8.27
N HIS A 88 -4.76 6.69 7.40
CA HIS A 88 -5.30 5.36 7.64
C HIS A 88 -4.52 4.22 6.94
N GLU A 89 -3.33 4.52 6.40
CA GLU A 89 -2.48 3.58 5.64
C GLU A 89 -3.18 2.95 4.42
N TRP A 90 -4.04 3.73 3.76
CA TRP A 90 -4.69 3.36 2.50
C TRP A 90 -3.99 3.98 1.30
N ASN A 91 -4.04 3.27 0.18
CA ASN A 91 -3.67 3.82 -1.12
C ASN A 91 -4.94 4.22 -1.86
N VAL A 92 -4.88 5.30 -2.63
CA VAL A 92 -6.01 5.77 -3.45
C VAL A 92 -5.69 5.52 -4.92
N LEU A 93 -6.63 4.91 -5.63
CA LEU A 93 -6.62 4.78 -7.08
C LEU A 93 -7.67 5.73 -7.65
N ILE A 94 -7.25 6.66 -8.52
CA ILE A 94 -8.12 7.70 -9.06
C ILE A 94 -8.50 7.34 -10.49
N GLU A 95 -9.80 7.29 -10.77
CA GLU A 95 -10.36 7.00 -12.08
C GLU A 95 -11.34 8.09 -12.52
N GLN A 96 -11.46 8.30 -13.83
CA GLN A 96 -12.35 9.30 -14.41
C GLN A 96 -13.49 8.65 -15.21
N THR A 97 -14.71 9.19 -15.08
CA THR A 97 -15.92 8.67 -15.78
C THR A 97 -16.36 9.55 -16.95
N LEU A 98 -15.69 10.71 -17.12
CA LEU A 98 -16.07 11.76 -18.07
C LEU A 98 -17.50 12.28 -17.86
N GLY A 99 -18.05 12.12 -16.65
CA GLY A 99 -19.41 12.55 -16.31
C GLY A 99 -20.52 11.72 -16.97
N THR A 100 -20.20 10.52 -17.46
CA THR A 100 -21.18 9.64 -18.11
C THR A 100 -21.57 8.48 -17.21
N ARG A 101 -22.85 8.10 -17.25
CA ARG A 101 -23.36 6.91 -16.54
C ARG A 101 -22.71 5.61 -17.04
N GLU A 102 -22.33 5.57 -18.32
CA GLU A 102 -21.61 4.43 -18.90
C GLU A 102 -20.19 4.36 -18.33
N GLY A 103 -19.46 5.48 -18.33
CA GLY A 103 -18.13 5.56 -17.73
C GLY A 103 -18.11 5.18 -16.24
N GLU A 104 -19.10 5.58 -15.46
CA GLU A 104 -19.24 5.13 -14.06
C GLU A 104 -19.34 3.61 -13.95
N ARG A 105 -20.16 2.99 -14.79
CA ARG A 105 -20.38 1.53 -14.76
C ARG A 105 -19.15 0.77 -15.23
N ASP A 106 -18.51 1.24 -16.29
CA ASP A 106 -17.31 0.60 -16.84
C ASP A 106 -16.13 0.69 -15.88
N THR A 107 -15.95 1.84 -15.23
CA THR A 107 -14.95 2.02 -14.19
C THR A 107 -15.20 1.12 -12.99
N LEU A 108 -16.44 1.04 -12.49
CA LEU A 108 -16.75 0.13 -11.38
C LEU A 108 -16.63 -1.35 -11.75
N ALA A 109 -16.94 -1.71 -13.00
CA ALA A 109 -16.78 -3.09 -13.47
C ALA A 109 -15.31 -3.49 -13.64
N SER A 110 -14.43 -2.55 -14.01
CA SER A 110 -12.99 -2.82 -14.14
C SER A 110 -12.29 -2.91 -12.78
N LEU A 111 -12.83 -2.21 -11.77
CA LEU A 111 -12.36 -2.23 -10.39
C LEU A 111 -12.90 -3.45 -9.64
N GLY A 112 -12.39 -4.62 -10.00
CA GLY A 112 -12.77 -5.89 -9.37
C GLY A 112 -12.33 -6.00 -7.90
N PRO A 113 -12.92 -6.96 -7.14
CA PRO A 113 -12.67 -7.15 -5.71
C PRO A 113 -11.23 -7.55 -5.34
N HIS A 114 -10.38 -7.80 -6.34
CA HIS A 114 -8.97 -8.13 -6.15
C HIS A 114 -8.06 -6.90 -6.30
N MET A 115 -8.61 -5.77 -6.76
CA MET A 115 -7.90 -4.52 -6.97
C MET A 115 -8.20 -3.49 -5.87
N ILE A 116 -9.45 -3.42 -5.40
CA ILE A 116 -9.90 -2.43 -4.41
C ILE A 116 -10.73 -3.08 -3.30
N ASP A 117 -10.69 -2.45 -2.12
CA ASP A 117 -11.51 -2.82 -0.96
C ASP A 117 -12.81 -2.01 -0.88
N GLY A 118 -12.91 -0.92 -1.65
CA GLY A 118 -14.10 -0.07 -1.74
C GLY A 118 -13.92 1.05 -2.77
N ALA A 119 -15.03 1.68 -3.14
CA ALA A 119 -15.07 2.80 -4.07
C ALA A 119 -15.87 3.97 -3.49
N ILE A 120 -15.39 5.18 -3.74
CA ILE A 120 -16.11 6.45 -3.55
C ILE A 120 -16.46 6.93 -4.95
N VAL A 121 -17.76 7.11 -5.24
CA VAL A 121 -18.31 7.47 -6.56
C VAL A 121 -19.20 8.69 -6.42
#